data_AF-A0A3D1B797-F1
#
_entry.id   AF-A0A3D1B797-F1
#
_cell.length_a   1.000
_cell.length_b   1.000
_cell.length_c   1.000
_cell.angle_alpha   90.00
_cell.angle_beta   90.00
_cell.angle_gamma   90.00
#
_symmetry.space_group_name_H-M   'P 1'
#
loop_
_entity.id
_entity.type
_entity.pdbx_description
1 polymer ?
#
loop_
_entity_poly.entity_id
_entity_poly.type
_entity_poly.pdbx_seq_one_letter_code
_entity_poly.pdbx_strand_id
1 'polypeptide(L)'
;MCDALRIEGQPWLLRRYHPHDSDGLSGREGAFLICSFWLVEALVAAGAPAQAEAVFERLRDLQGEFGLFAEEVDPASGAQRGNLPQAFSHVGLVNAAISLCR
;
A
#
# COMPACT_ATOMS: atom_id res chain seq x y z
N MET A 1 -3.44 11.85 -7.00
CA MET A 1 -2.67 11.40 -5.81
C MET A 1 -1.33 12.13 -5.84
N CYS A 2 -0.90 12.79 -4.77
CA CYS A 2 0.35 13.57 -4.77
C CYS A 2 1.56 12.64 -4.87
N ASP A 3 2.45 12.88 -5.84
CA ASP A 3 3.70 12.12 -6.02
C ASP A 3 4.59 12.11 -4.76
N ALA A 4 4.43 13.12 -3.90
CA ALA A 4 5.19 13.28 -2.66
C ALA A 4 5.04 12.13 -1.65
N LEU A 5 3.97 11.34 -1.73
CA LEU A 5 3.76 10.19 -0.83
C LEU A 5 4.34 8.89 -1.37
N ARG A 6 4.79 8.86 -2.63
CA ARG A 6 5.34 7.66 -3.25
C ARG A 6 6.73 7.34 -2.70
N ILE A 7 7.01 6.07 -2.52
CA ILE A 7 8.37 5.61 -2.24
C ILE A 7 9.21 5.74 -3.51
N GLU A 8 10.37 6.39 -3.40
CA GLU A 8 11.32 6.52 -4.51
C GLU A 8 11.76 5.13 -5.01
N GLY A 9 11.72 4.93 -6.33
CA GLY A 9 11.98 3.64 -6.98
C GLY A 9 10.84 2.62 -6.85
N GLN A 10 9.81 2.89 -6.03
CA GLN A 10 8.65 2.02 -5.83
C GLN A 10 7.33 2.83 -5.81
N PRO A 11 6.93 3.45 -6.93
CA PRO A 11 5.75 4.33 -6.99
C PRO A 11 4.39 3.66 -6.72
N TRP A 12 4.36 2.33 -6.60
CA TRP A 12 3.19 1.55 -6.18
C TRP A 12 3.04 1.44 -4.66
N LEU A 13 4.04 1.88 -3.89
CA LEU A 13 4.00 1.98 -2.44
C LEU A 13 3.83 3.42 -1.99
N LEU A 14 2.89 3.64 -1.06
CA LEU A 14 2.62 4.95 -0.48
C LEU A 14 2.97 5.01 1.00
N ARG A 15 3.48 6.16 1.41
CA ARG A 15 3.55 6.60 2.81
C ARG A 15 2.20 7.15 3.24
N ARG A 16 1.96 7.14 4.54
CA ARG A 16 0.82 7.84 5.15
C ARG A 16 1.06 9.34 5.20
N TYR A 17 2.30 9.76 5.48
CA TYR A 17 2.69 11.18 5.59
C TYR A 17 3.84 11.54 4.66
N HIS A 18 4.10 12.84 4.53
CA HIS A 18 5.27 13.32 3.81
C HIS A 18 6.55 12.86 4.53
N PRO A 19 7.64 12.51 3.82
CA PRO A 19 8.90 12.10 4.45
C PRO A 19 9.53 13.09 5.45
N HIS A 20 9.06 14.33 5.47
CA HIS A 20 9.54 15.39 6.35
C HIS A 20 8.62 15.61 7.55
N ASP A 21 7.46 14.96 7.57
CA ASP A 21 6.54 15.00 8.69
C ASP A 21 6.88 13.85 9.64
N SER A 22 6.86 14.13 10.94
CA SER A 22 7.05 13.12 11.98
C SER A 22 5.70 12.71 12.51
N ASP A 23 5.45 11.40 12.64
CA ASP A 23 4.31 10.86 13.38
C ASP A 23 4.54 10.83 14.89
N GLY A 24 5.67 11.38 15.36
CA GLY A 24 6.08 11.40 16.76
C GLY A 24 6.68 10.07 17.25
N LEU A 25 6.85 9.07 16.38
CA LEU A 25 7.44 7.77 16.72
C LEU A 25 8.90 7.67 16.29
N SER A 26 9.69 6.90 17.03
CA SER A 26 11.08 6.60 16.69
C SER A 26 11.16 5.46 15.68
N GLY A 27 11.81 5.70 14.54
CA GLY A 27 12.05 4.69 13.52
C GLY A 27 11.82 5.25 12.11
N ARG A 28 12.15 4.46 11.09
CA ARG A 28 11.81 4.78 9.71
C ARG A 28 10.45 4.16 9.37
N GLU A 29 9.46 4.99 9.06
CA GLU A 29 8.13 4.58 8.59
C GLU A 29 8.28 3.76 7.30
N GLY A 30 7.63 2.59 7.27
CA GLY A 30 7.48 1.76 6.09
C GLY A 30 6.47 2.33 5.10
N ALA A 31 6.11 1.53 4.10
CA ALA A 31 4.99 1.86 3.23
C ALA A 31 3.68 1.32 3.84
N PHE A 32 2.67 2.18 3.93
CA PHE A 32 1.36 1.83 4.47
C PHE A 32 0.54 1.06 3.43
N LEU A 33 0.14 -0.16 3.78
CA LEU A 33 -0.52 -1.06 2.83
C LEU A 33 -1.92 -0.58 2.45
N ILE A 34 -2.73 -0.12 3.40
CA ILE A 34 -4.06 0.44 3.08
C ILE A 34 -3.97 1.65 2.14
N CYS A 35 -3.02 2.57 2.36
CA CYS A 35 -2.82 3.71 1.47
C CYS A 35 -2.42 3.26 0.06
N SER A 36 -1.58 2.23 -0.02
CA SER A 36 -1.15 1.64 -1.29
C SER A 36 -2.32 0.93 -2.00
N PHE A 37 -3.21 0.25 -1.29
CA PHE A 37 -4.43 -0.30 -1.90
C PHE A 37 -5.41 0.80 -2.37
N TRP A 38 -5.54 1.90 -1.63
CA TRP A 38 -6.31 3.06 -2.09
C TRP A 38 -5.76 3.69 -3.37
N LEU A 39 -4.46 3.54 -3.67
CA LEU A 39 -3.91 3.93 -4.96
C LEU A 39 -4.51 3.12 -6.11
N VAL A 40 -4.79 1.83 -5.90
CA VAL A 40 -5.47 0.98 -6.91
C VAL A 40 -6.86 1.54 -7.19
N GLU A 41 -7.65 1.77 -6.14
CA GLU A 41 -9.00 2.35 -6.27
C GLU A 41 -8.96 3.71 -6.98
N ALA A 42 -8.00 4.56 -6.62
CA ALA A 42 -7.83 5.87 -7.24
C ALA A 42 -7.43 5.78 -8.72
N LEU A 43 -6.59 4.81 -9.11
CA LEU A 43 -6.21 4.59 -10.51
C LEU A 43 -7.39 4.07 -11.33
N VAL A 44 -8.20 3.15 -10.78
CA VAL A 44 -9.46 2.72 -11.42
C VAL A 44 -10.37 3.93 -11.64
N ALA A 45 -10.62 4.72 -10.60
CA ALA A 45 -11.47 5.91 -10.68
C ALA A 45 -10.93 6.97 -11.67
N ALA A 46 -9.61 7.03 -11.88
CA ALA A 46 -8.98 7.91 -12.85
C ALA A 46 -9.00 7.39 -14.29
N GLY A 47 -9.62 6.23 -14.56
CA GLY A 47 -9.68 5.64 -15.90
C GLY A 47 -8.37 4.95 -16.33
N ALA A 48 -7.55 4.53 -15.36
CA ALA A 48 -6.28 3.83 -15.60
C ALA A 48 -6.29 2.38 -15.05
N PRO A 49 -7.23 1.51 -15.47
CA PRO A 49 -7.41 0.18 -14.88
C PRO A 49 -6.20 -0.75 -15.09
N ALA A 50 -5.53 -0.69 -16.25
CA ALA A 50 -4.34 -1.51 -16.50
C ALA A 50 -3.18 -1.15 -15.55
N GLN A 51 -3.04 0.14 -15.22
CA GLN A 51 -2.06 0.56 -14.21
C GLN A 51 -2.48 0.14 -12.81
N ALA A 52 -3.78 0.24 -12.49
CA ALA A 52 -4.33 -0.20 -11.23
C ALA A 52 -4.08 -1.70 -10.98
N GLU A 53 -4.31 -2.53 -12.00
CA GLU A 53 -4.07 -3.98 -11.94
C GLU A 53 -2.58 -4.29 -11.72
N ALA A 54 -1.68 -3.61 -12.45
CA ALA A 54 -0.25 -3.76 -12.26
C ALA A 54 0.22 -3.36 -10.84
N VAL A 55 -0.40 -2.34 -10.24
CA VAL A 55 -0.14 -1.96 -8.85
C VAL A 55 -0.69 -3.01 -7.88
N PHE A 56 -1.92 -3.46 -8.10
CA PHE A 56 -2.59 -4.45 -7.25
C PHE A 56 -1.81 -5.77 -7.17
N GLU A 57 -1.35 -6.28 -8.31
CA GLU A 57 -0.55 -7.51 -8.37
C GLU A 57 0.75 -7.38 -7.55
N ARG A 58 1.46 -6.25 -7.67
CA ARG A 58 2.66 -5.98 -6.87
C ARG A 58 2.37 -5.91 -5.37
N LEU A 59 1.22 -5.37 -4.98
CA LEU A 59 0.82 -5.31 -3.57
C LEU A 59 0.44 -6.69 -3.06
N ARG A 60 -0.23 -7.52 -3.87
CA ARG A 60 -0.59 -8.89 -3.51
C ARG A 60 0.66 -9.74 -3.24
N ASP A 61 1.73 -9.54 -4.01
CA ASP A 61 2.99 -10.26 -3.84
C ASP A 61 3.72 -9.91 -2.51
N LEU A 62 3.30 -8.84 -1.82
CA LEU A 62 3.79 -8.48 -0.49
C LEU A 62 3.07 -9.19 0.65
N GLN A 63 2.16 -10.13 0.36
CA GLN A 63 1.47 -10.86 1.42
C GLN A 63 2.47 -11.62 2.31
N GLY A 64 2.22 -11.61 3.61
CA GLY A 64 3.00 -12.37 4.58
C GLY A 64 2.56 -13.84 4.67
N GLU A 65 2.94 -14.46 5.78
CA GLU A 65 2.53 -15.83 6.08
C GLU A 65 1.00 -15.96 6.09
N PHE A 66 0.50 -17.09 5.58
CA PHE A 66 -0.94 -17.37 5.43
C PHE A 66 -1.71 -16.37 4.55
N GLY A 67 -1.02 -15.53 3.77
CA GLY A 67 -1.65 -14.49 2.95
C GLY A 67 -2.07 -13.26 3.77
N LEU A 68 -1.55 -13.10 4.99
CA LEU A 68 -1.91 -12.00 5.88
C LEU A 68 -1.03 -10.77 5.65
N PHE A 69 -1.64 -9.60 5.72
CA PHE A 69 -0.98 -8.31 5.61
C PHE A 69 -0.83 -7.62 6.97
N ALA A 70 0.33 -7.03 7.19
CA ALA A 70 0.57 -6.12 8.28
C ALA A 70 0.07 -4.71 7.95
N GLU A 71 0.30 -3.76 8.84
CA GLU A 71 0.02 -2.35 8.61
C GLU A 71 0.96 -1.74 7.57
N GLU A 72 2.23 -2.06 7.70
CA GLU A 72 3.30 -1.55 6.86
C GLU A 72 4.11 -2.68 6.22
N VAL A 73 4.78 -2.36 5.12
CA VAL A 73 5.93 -3.15 4.64
C VAL A 73 7.19 -2.31 4.67
N ASP A 74 8.31 -2.94 4.98
CA ASP A 74 9.61 -2.34 4.71
C ASP A 74 9.85 -2.30 3.20
N PRO A 75 10.00 -1.11 2.56
CA PRO A 75 10.16 -1.06 1.11
C PRO A 75 11.46 -1.70 0.61
N ALA A 76 12.51 -1.79 1.43
CA ALA A 76 13.79 -2.34 1.00
C ALA A 76 13.79 -3.88 1.00
N SER A 77 13.11 -4.49 1.97
CA SER A 77 13.12 -5.94 2.19
C SER A 77 11.80 -6.64 1.89
N GLY A 78 10.68 -5.90 1.78
CA GLY A 78 9.33 -6.46 1.70
C GLY A 78 8.82 -7.05 3.03
N ALA A 79 9.58 -6.90 4.12
CA ALA A 79 9.22 -7.47 5.41
C ALA A 79 7.95 -6.81 5.98
N GLN A 80 7.06 -7.63 6.55
CA GLN A 80 5.88 -7.17 7.27
C GLN A 80 6.28 -6.36 8.52
N ARG A 81 5.66 -5.21 8.75
CA ARG A 81 5.96 -4.32 9.87
C ARG A 81 4.69 -3.76 10.52
N GLY A 82 4.77 -3.55 11.84
CA GLY A 82 3.66 -3.06 12.64
C GLY A 82 2.65 -4.16 12.98
N ASN A 83 1.38 -3.79 13.09
CA ASN A 83 0.30 -4.71 13.46
C ASN A 83 0.14 -5.81 12.40
N LEU A 84 0.15 -7.08 12.80
CA LEU A 84 -0.07 -8.24 11.93
C LEU A 84 -0.93 -9.29 12.67
N PRO A 85 -2.10 -9.71 12.14
CA PRO A 85 -2.77 -9.19 10.93
C PRO A 85 -3.40 -7.81 11.15
N GLN A 86 -3.24 -6.90 10.19
CA GLN A 86 -3.88 -5.59 10.24
C GLN A 86 -5.21 -5.60 9.49
N ALA A 87 -6.34 -5.46 10.20
CA ALA A 87 -7.66 -5.54 9.59
C ALA A 87 -7.86 -4.50 8.47
N PHE A 88 -7.38 -3.27 8.67
CA PHE A 88 -7.50 -2.20 7.69
C PHE A 88 -6.77 -2.50 6.36
N SER A 89 -5.58 -3.10 6.41
CA SER A 89 -4.86 -3.50 5.19
C SER A 89 -5.66 -4.52 4.38
N HIS A 90 -6.33 -5.47 5.06
CA HIS A 90 -7.19 -6.45 4.40
C HIS A 90 -8.47 -5.83 3.84
N VAL A 91 -9.06 -4.83 4.53
CA VAL A 91 -10.17 -4.04 3.97
C VAL A 91 -9.74 -3.32 2.69
N GLY A 92 -8.54 -2.72 2.69
CA GLY A 92 -7.95 -2.11 1.48
C GLY A 92 -7.81 -3.11 0.33
N LEU A 93 -7.25 -4.29 0.60
CA LEU A 93 -7.12 -5.36 -0.39
C LEU A 93 -8.47 -5.73 -1.02
N VAL A 94 -9.50 -5.98 -0.20
CA VAL A 94 -10.83 -6.37 -0.67
C VAL A 94 -11.47 -5.26 -1.51
N ASN A 95 -11.40 -4.00 -1.08
CA ASN A 95 -11.98 -2.88 -1.82
C ASN A 95 -11.27 -2.62 -3.15
N ALA A 96 -9.94 -2.74 -3.18
CA ALA A 96 -9.15 -2.65 -4.40
C ALA A 96 -9.54 -3.74 -5.42
N ALA A 97 -9.69 -4.99 -4.95
CA ALA A 97 -10.15 -6.10 -5.79
C ALA A 97 -11.57 -5.87 -6.32
N ILE A 98 -12.49 -5.41 -5.48
CA ILE A 98 -13.87 -5.07 -5.91
C ILE A 98 -13.85 -3.95 -6.95
N SER A 99 -13.00 -2.94 -6.79
CA SER A 99 -12.91 -1.82 -7.73
C SER A 99 -12.41 -2.24 -9.10
N LEU A 100 -11.46 -3.17 -9.17
CA LEU A 100 -10.95 -3.71 -10.44
C LEU A 100 -11.99 -4.55 -11.22
N CYS A 101 -12.94 -5.17 -10.51
CA CYS A 101 -13.97 -6.02 -11.09
C CYS A 101 -15.19 -5.25 -11.63
N ARG A 102 -15.25 -3.92 -11.45
CA ARG A 102 -16.37 -3.06 -11.87
C ARG A 102 -16.08 -2.40 -13.20
#